data_AF-A0A946HM13-F1
#
_entry.id   AF-A0A946HM13-F1
#
_cell.length_a   1.000
_cell.length_b   1.000
_cell.length_c   1.000
_cell.angle_alpha   90.00
_cell.angle_beta   90.00
_cell.angle_gamma   90.00
#
_symmetry.space_group_name_H-M   'P 1'
#
loop_
_entity.id
_entity.type
_entity.pdbx_description
1 polymer ?
#
loop_
_entity_poly.entity_id
_entity_poly.type
_entity_poly.pdbx_seq_one_letter_code
_entity_poly.pdbx_strand_id
1 'polypeptide(L)' 'MSDKVQFTLDGQSVEADAGMTIWEVANGRGLVIPHLCHKPAPGYRPDGNCRA' A
#
# COMPACT_ATOMS: atom_id res chain seq x y z
N MET A 1 -12.93 15.60 -3.49
CA MET A 1 -11.51 15.59 -3.90
C MET A 1 -10.76 14.91 -2.77
N SER A 2 -9.93 13.90 -3.06
CA SER A 2 -9.07 13.33 -2.03
C SER A 2 -7.86 14.23 -1.84
N ASP A 3 -7.51 14.54 -0.59
CA ASP A 3 -6.29 15.27 -0.29
C ASP A 3 -5.09 14.42 -0.69
N LYS A 4 -4.11 15.02 -1.39
CA LYS A 4 -2.87 14.33 -1.75
C LYS A 4 -1.87 14.42 -0.61
N VAL A 5 -1.13 13.34 -0.38
CA VAL A 5 -0.03 13.26 0.59
C VAL A 5 1.26 12.93 -0.16
N GLN A 6 2.28 13.73 0.06
CA GLN A 6 3.63 13.50 -0.46
C GLN A 6 4.52 12.93 0.64
N PHE A 7 5.25 11.85 0.34
CA PHE A 7 6.18 11.21 1.26
C PHE A 7 7.31 10.50 0.50
N THR A 8 8.27 9.94 1.24
CA THR A 8 9.39 9.20 0.66
C THR A 8 9.23 7.69 0.87
N LEU A 9 9.43 6.91 -0.19
CA LEU A 9 9.43 5.45 -0.17
C LEU A 9 10.64 4.97 -0.98
N ASP A 10 11.53 4.18 -0.36
CA ASP A 10 12.82 3.75 -0.93
C ASP A 10 13.66 4.90 -1.50
N GLY A 11 13.68 6.03 -0.81
CA GLY A 11 14.42 7.23 -1.22
C GLY A 11 13.79 8.00 -2.39
N GLN A 12 12.66 7.55 -2.93
CA GLN A 12 11.93 8.24 -3.99
C GLN A 12 10.74 9.02 -3.42
N SER A 13 10.49 10.20 -3.98
CA SER A 13 9.29 10.97 -3.66
C SER A 13 8.07 10.31 -4.30
N VAL A 14 7.04 10.07 -3.49
CA VAL A 14 5.76 9.48 -3.90
C VAL A 14 4.63 10.41 -3.49
N GLU A 15 3.65 10.56 -4.37
CA GLU A 15 2.38 11.23 -4.09
C GLU A 15 1.25 10.18 -4.12
N ALA A 16 0.39 10.19 -3.10
CA ALA A 16 -0.75 9.28 -2.98
C ALA A 16 -1.99 10.00 -2.47
N ASP A 17 -3.16 9.41 -2.70
CA ASP A 17 -4.40 9.86 -2.09
C ASP A 17 -4.42 9.55 -0.59
N ALA A 18 -4.87 10.51 0.22
CA ALA A 18 -5.08 10.29 1.64
C ALA A 18 -6.00 9.08 1.88
N GLY A 19 -5.60 8.21 2.81
CA GLY A 19 -6.30 6.97 3.13
C GLY A 19 -5.79 5.74 2.39
N MET A 20 -4.94 5.88 1.38
CA MET A 20 -4.22 4.74 0.82
C MET A 20 -3.22 4.18 1.83
N THR A 21 -3.16 2.85 1.92
CA THR A 21 -2.12 2.14 2.66
C THR A 21 -0.81 2.13 1.87
N ILE A 22 0.32 2.01 2.57
CA ILE A 22 1.65 1.88 1.92
C ILE A 22 1.68 0.67 0.99
N TRP A 23 0.97 -0.42 1.36
CA TRP A 23 0.84 -1.59 0.51
C TRP A 23 0.14 -1.27 -0.82
N GLU A 24 -0.98 -0.54 -0.80
CA GLU A 24 -1.68 -0.14 -2.03
C GLU A 24 -0.86 0.81 -2.89
N VAL A 25 -0.05 1.67 -2.26
CA VAL A 25 0.87 2.56 -2.98
C VAL A 25 1.97 1.77 -3.70
N ALA A 26 2.49 0.71 -3.08
CA ALA A 26 3.55 -0.13 -3.67
C ALA A 26 3.01 -1.16 -4.69
N ASN A 27 1.82 -1.70 -4.43
CA ASN A 27 1.22 -2.78 -5.20
C ASN A 27 1.05 -2.41 -6.69
N GLY A 28 1.60 -3.26 -7.57
CA GLY A 28 1.57 -3.04 -9.02
C GLY A 28 2.55 -1.98 -9.56
N ARG A 29 3.36 -1.35 -8.69
CA ARG A 29 4.35 -0.31 -9.10
C ARG A 29 5.79 -0.80 -9.12
N GLY A 30 6.00 -2.11 -9.16
CA GLY A 30 7.33 -2.73 -9.17
C GLY A 30 7.99 -2.85 -7.79
N LEU A 31 7.45 -2.18 -6.77
CA LEU A 31 7.84 -2.37 -5.37
C LEU A 31 6.93 -3.44 -4.74
N VAL A 32 7.44 -4.66 -4.60
CA VAL A 32 6.67 -5.77 -4.02
C VAL A 32 6.92 -5.82 -2.52
N ILE A 33 5.91 -5.45 -1.73
CA ILE A 33 5.91 -5.67 -0.29
C ILE A 33 5.44 -7.10 -0.03
N PRO A 34 6.28 -7.98 0.58
CA PRO A 34 5.88 -9.34 0.91
C PRO A 34 4.64 -9.36 1.80
N HIS A 35 3.75 -10.31 1.57
CA HIS A 35 2.55 -10.45 2.39
C HIS A 35 1.98 -11.86 2.26
N LEU A 36 1.51 -12.41 3.38
CA LEU A 36 0.79 -13.69 3.42
C LEU A 36 -0.70 -13.53 3.72
N CYS A 37 -1.06 -12.41 4.35
CA CYS A 37 -2.36 -12.17 4.97
C CYS A 37 -3.18 -11.04 4.33
N HIS A 38 -2.63 -10.42 3.29
CA HIS A 38 -3.33 -9.42 2.49
C HIS A 38 -3.68 -10.06 1.15
N LYS A 39 -4.96 -10.15 0.79
CA LYS A 39 -5.38 -10.68 -0.51
C LYS A 39 -6.20 -9.61 -1.24
N PRO A 40 -5.73 -9.11 -2.40
CA PRO A 40 -6.47 -8.11 -3.16
C PRO A 40 -7.60 -8.76 -3.96
N ALA A 41 -8.60 -9.28 -3.25
CA ALA A 41 -9.77 -9.94 -3.83
C ALA A 41 -11.06 -9.44 -3.16
N PRO A 42 -12.19 -9.36 -3.91
CA PRO A 42 -13.46 -8.89 -3.35
C PRO A 42 -13.86 -9.66 -2.09
N GLY A 43 -14.25 -8.93 -1.05
CA GLY A 43 -14.69 -9.49 0.24
C GLY A 43 -13.57 -9.87 1.20
N TYR A 44 -12.29 -9.74 0.84
CA TYR A 44 -11.16 -9.99 1.74
C TYR A 44 -10.73 -8.71 2.44
N ARG A 45 -10.55 -8.79 3.77
CA ARG A 45 -10.04 -7.69 4.59
C ARG A 45 -8.51 -7.77 4.71
N PRO A 46 -7.78 -6.64 4.75
CA PRO A 46 -6.37 -6.63 5.14
C PRO A 46 -6.19 -6.94 6.64
N ASP A 47 -5.96 -8.20 7.00
CA ASP A 47 -5.94 -8.61 8.42
C ASP A 47 -4.64 -8.31 9.17
N GLY A 48 -3.51 -8.19 8.46
CA GLY A 48 -2.25 -7.73 9.07
C GLY A 48 -1.64 -8.65 10.14
N ASN A 49 -2.09 -9.90 10.26
CA ASN A 49 -1.60 -10.89 11.24
C ASN A 49 -0.25 -11.54 10.86
N CYS A 50 0.16 -11.48 9.58
CA CYS A 50 1.37 -12.14 9.08
C CYS A 50 2.68 -11.38 9.37
N ARG A 51 2.64 -10.05 9.47
CA ARG A 51 3.82 -9.19 9.75
C ARG A 51 5.03 -9.46 8.83
N ALA A 52 4.76 -9.88 7.60
CA ALA A 52 5.73 -10.18 6.55
C ALA A 52 6.08 -8.92 5.75
#